data_AF-A0A8T5TR69-F1
#
_entry.id   AF-A0A8T5TR69-F1
#
_cell.length_a   1.000
_cell.length_b   1.000
_cell.length_c   1.000
_cell.angle_alpha   90.00
_cell.angle_beta   90.00
_cell.angle_gamma   90.00
#
_symmetry.space_group_name_H-M   'P 1'
#
loop_
_entity.id
_entity.type
_entity.pdbx_description
1 polymer ?
#
loop_
_entity_poly.entity_id
_entity_poly.type
_entity_poly.pdbx_seq_one_letter_code
_entity_poly.pdbx_strand_id
1 'polypeptide(L)'
;MTPISKNIKYLKKSIFYIALGIILIIYIYNQLNGIYLASLVFIVYLVSFLISLNSKKRLLKIIREYPIISDKEIAKKLERPLDDVRDILFSLSKNQKNKKWLIVFLNKRYIFLNDSVVENFKQLYYMGYNEKKILEHIQRNTRIKSRAEIKAIELTLVNQDRLNINKK
;
A
#
# COMPACT_ATOMS: atom_id res chain seq x y z
N MET A 1 7.11 6.17 13.37
CA MET A 1 8.07 6.66 12.35
C MET A 1 9.45 6.63 12.99
N THR A 2 10.22 5.59 12.73
CA THR A 2 11.63 5.54 13.16
C THR A 2 12.48 6.30 12.14
N PRO A 3 13.47 7.10 12.57
CA PRO A 3 14.31 7.92 11.68
C PRO A 3 15.15 7.11 10.68
N ILE A 4 15.22 5.79 10.87
CA ILE A 4 16.08 4.86 10.14
C ILE A 4 15.59 4.64 8.70
N SER A 5 14.27 4.50 8.47
CA SER A 5 13.74 4.19 7.13
C SER A 5 13.89 5.38 6.15
N LYS A 6 13.80 6.60 6.66
CA LYS A 6 14.00 7.83 5.88
C LYS A 6 15.46 7.93 5.43
N ASN A 7 16.41 7.69 6.33
CA ASN A 7 17.84 7.74 6.05
C ASN A 7 18.28 6.70 5.02
N ILE A 8 17.75 5.47 5.06
CA ILE A 8 18.05 4.42 4.06
C ILE A 8 17.65 4.86 2.65
N LYS A 9 16.52 5.57 2.51
CA LYS A 9 16.03 6.04 1.21
C LYS A 9 16.92 7.16 0.63
N TYR A 10 17.41 8.07 1.48
CA TYR A 10 18.41 9.08 1.09
C TYR A 10 19.79 8.47 0.81
N LEU A 11 20.20 7.45 1.58
CA LEU A 11 21.44 6.71 1.34
C LEU A 11 21.42 6.04 -0.03
N LYS A 12 20.34 5.33 -0.39
CA LYS A 12 20.20 4.67 -1.69
C LYS A 12 20.31 5.66 -2.85
N LYS A 13 19.68 6.83 -2.73
CA LYS A 13 19.76 7.87 -3.76
C LYS A 13 21.18 8.44 -3.88
N SER A 14 21.85 8.67 -2.75
CA SER A 14 23.22 9.19 -2.71
C SER A 14 24.25 8.20 -3.25
N ILE A 15 24.11 6.91 -2.90
CA ILE A 15 24.96 5.83 -3.42
C ILE A 15 24.87 5.74 -4.95
N PHE A 16 23.68 5.94 -5.53
CA PHE A 16 23.51 5.95 -6.98
C PHE A 16 24.28 7.10 -7.65
N TYR A 17 24.24 8.32 -7.09
CA TYR A 17 24.99 9.46 -7.62
C TYR A 17 26.51 9.27 -7.46
N ILE A 18 26.95 8.70 -6.34
CA ILE A 18 28.37 8.37 -6.10
C ILE A 18 28.85 7.33 -7.11
N ALA A 19 28.07 6.26 -7.34
CA ALA A 19 28.38 5.26 -8.36
C ALA A 19 28.48 5.86 -9.76
N LEU A 20 27.56 6.78 -10.12
CA LEU A 20 27.60 7.49 -11.39
C LEU A 20 28.89 8.32 -11.56
N GLY A 21 29.31 9.01 -10.49
CA GLY A 21 30.55 9.78 -10.47
C GLY A 21 31.80 8.91 -10.63
N ILE A 22 31.86 7.77 -9.95
CA ILE A 22 32.96 6.79 -10.07
C ILE A 22 33.05 6.24 -11.50
N ILE A 23 31.91 5.91 -12.12
CA ILE A 23 31.88 5.44 -13.52
C ILE A 23 32.43 6.51 -14.47
N LEU A 24 32.09 7.78 -14.26
CA LEU A 24 32.56 8.91 -15.06
C LEU A 24 34.08 9.09 -14.95
N ILE A 25 34.63 8.97 -13.73
CA ILE A 25 36.08 9.03 -13.50
C ILE A 25 36.79 7.86 -14.18
N ILE A 26 36.29 6.63 -14.02
CA ILE A 26 36.89 5.43 -14.63
C ILE A 26 36.84 5.49 -16.16
N TYR A 27 35.77 6.05 -16.73
CA TYR A 27 35.63 6.22 -18.18
C TYR A 27 36.70 7.14 -18.78
N ILE A 28 37.13 8.18 -18.06
CA ILE A 28 38.21 9.08 -18.48
C ILE A 28 39.56 8.33 -18.51
N TYR A 29 39.81 7.43 -17.56
CA TYR A 29 41.07 6.67 -17.48
C TYR A 29 41.12 5.47 -18.43
N ASN A 30 40.00 4.75 -18.60
CA ASN A 30 39.92 3.60 -19.49
C ASN A 30 38.48 3.41 -19.99
N GLN A 31 38.25 3.84 -21.23
CA GLN A 31 36.92 3.85 -21.86
C GLN A 31 36.27 2.46 -21.89
N LEU A 32 37.03 1.40 -22.17
CA LEU A 32 36.51 0.03 -22.23
C LEU A 32 36.00 -0.42 -20.85
N ASN A 33 36.79 -0.22 -19.79
CA ASN A 33 36.40 -0.58 -18.43
C ASN A 33 35.20 0.25 -17.95
N GLY A 34 35.14 1.54 -18.29
CA GLY A 34 34.01 2.41 -17.97
C GLY A 34 32.70 1.92 -18.60
N ILE A 35 32.74 1.47 -19.87
CA ILE A 35 31.56 0.93 -20.58
C ILE A 35 31.06 -0.38 -19.94
N TYR A 36 31.97 -1.29 -19.56
CA TYR A 36 31.60 -2.52 -18.85
C TYR A 36 30.93 -2.23 -17.51
N LEU A 37 31.50 -1.31 -16.72
CA LEU A 37 30.97 -0.95 -15.40
C LEU A 37 29.63 -0.22 -15.51
N ALA A 38 29.50 0.70 -16.46
CA ALA A 38 28.24 1.39 -16.73
C ALA A 38 27.13 0.42 -17.13
N SER A 39 27.44 -0.54 -18.00
CA SER A 39 26.49 -1.58 -18.43
C SER A 39 26.08 -2.47 -17.26
N LEU A 40 27.01 -2.86 -16.38
CA LEU A 40 26.71 -3.64 -15.18
C LEU A 40 25.78 -2.88 -14.22
N VAL A 41 26.09 -1.62 -13.91
CA VAL A 41 25.24 -0.80 -13.02
C VAL A 41 23.86 -0.57 -13.64
N PHE A 42 23.79 -0.36 -14.95
CA PHE A 42 22.52 -0.24 -15.66
C PHE A 42 21.69 -1.52 -15.55
N ILE A 43 22.28 -2.70 -15.74
CA ILE A 43 21.59 -3.99 -15.58
C ILE A 43 21.06 -4.15 -14.15
N VAL A 44 21.88 -3.87 -13.13
CA VAL A 44 21.46 -3.96 -11.71
C VAL A 44 20.31 -3.01 -11.41
N TYR A 45 20.36 -1.79 -11.96
CA TYR A 45 19.28 -0.81 -11.85
C TYR A 45 17.99 -1.31 -12.51
N LEU A 46 18.10 -1.87 -13.72
CA LEU A 46 16.97 -2.42 -14.47
C LEU A 46 16.29 -3.58 -13.73
N VAL A 47 17.08 -4.52 -13.20
CA VAL A 47 16.58 -5.63 -12.37
C VAL A 47 15.86 -5.10 -11.13
N SER A 48 16.46 -4.13 -10.43
CA SER A 48 15.85 -3.50 -9.25
C SER A 48 14.53 -2.80 -9.58
N PHE A 49 14.46 -2.14 -10.73
CA PHE A 49 13.25 -1.47 -11.22
C PHE A 49 12.14 -2.48 -11.56
N LEU A 50 12.48 -3.58 -12.23
CA LEU A 50 11.54 -4.66 -12.56
C LEU A 50 10.96 -5.33 -11.30
N ILE A 51 11.80 -5.59 -10.28
CA ILE A 51 11.36 -6.13 -8.99
C ILE A 51 10.36 -5.17 -8.30
N SER A 52 10.63 -3.86 -8.33
CA SER A 52 9.74 -2.83 -7.77
C SER A 52 8.36 -2.81 -8.44
N LEU A 53 8.32 -2.88 -9.78
CA LEU A 53 7.07 -2.93 -10.55
C LEU A 53 6.24 -4.18 -10.24
N ASN A 54 6.88 -5.35 -10.14
CA ASN A 54 6.17 -6.61 -9.86
C ASN A 54 5.55 -6.62 -8.45
N SER A 55 6.18 -5.91 -7.50
CA SER A 55 5.74 -5.83 -6.10
C SER A 55 4.35 -5.22 -5.95
N LYS A 56 4.05 -4.14 -6.68
CA LYS A 56 2.73 -3.49 -6.66
C LYS A 56 1.64 -4.40 -7.23
N LYS A 57 1.95 -5.13 -8.31
CA LYS A 57 1.03 -6.09 -8.93
C LYS A 57 0.73 -7.26 -7.98
N ARG A 58 1.76 -7.81 -7.33
CA ARG A 58 1.61 -8.87 -6.31
C ARG A 58 0.76 -8.42 -5.13
N LEU A 59 1.00 -7.22 -4.59
CA LEU A 59 0.19 -6.64 -3.51
C LEU A 59 -1.29 -6.53 -3.93
N LEU A 60 -1.56 -5.93 -5.10
CA LEU A 60 -2.93 -5.81 -5.62
C LEU A 60 -3.62 -7.15 -5.87
N LYS A 61 -2.87 -8.19 -6.28
CA LYS A 61 -3.41 -9.53 -6.47
C LYS A 61 -3.88 -10.13 -5.14
N ILE A 62 -3.02 -10.13 -4.13
CA ILE A 62 -3.36 -10.63 -2.77
C ILE A 62 -4.58 -9.88 -2.23
N ILE A 63 -4.57 -8.56 -2.37
CA ILE A 63 -5.63 -7.66 -1.93
C ILE A 63 -6.99 -7.99 -2.55
N ARG A 64 -7.03 -8.38 -3.83
CA ARG A 64 -8.29 -8.71 -4.52
C ARG A 64 -8.86 -10.07 -4.10
N GLU A 65 -7.99 -10.99 -3.71
CA GLU A 65 -8.36 -12.37 -3.37
C GLU A 65 -9.05 -12.47 -2.01
N TYR A 66 -8.73 -11.56 -1.07
CA TYR A 66 -9.30 -11.57 0.27
C TYR A 66 -10.35 -10.46 0.44
N PRO A 67 -11.56 -10.77 0.96
CA PRO A 67 -12.57 -9.75 1.28
C PRO A 67 -12.03 -8.67 2.21
N ILE A 68 -11.31 -9.10 3.25
CA ILE A 68 -10.64 -8.24 4.22
C ILE A 68 -9.30 -8.87 4.59
N ILE A 69 -8.25 -8.04 4.63
CA ILE A 69 -6.92 -8.49 5.02
C ILE A 69 -6.20 -7.41 5.85
N SER A 70 -5.48 -7.82 6.89
CA SER A 70 -4.72 -6.91 7.76
C SER A 70 -3.30 -6.68 7.25
N ASP A 71 -2.68 -5.57 7.66
CA ASP A 71 -1.27 -5.26 7.38
C ASP A 71 -0.29 -6.40 7.72
N LYS A 72 -0.50 -7.08 8.86
CA LYS A 72 0.29 -8.25 9.27
C LYS A 72 0.12 -9.44 8.33
N GLU A 73 -1.10 -9.72 7.90
CA GLU A 73 -1.39 -10.81 6.96
C GLU A 73 -0.81 -10.52 5.58
N ILE A 74 -0.90 -9.27 5.12
CA ILE A 74 -0.26 -8.81 3.88
C ILE A 74 1.25 -9.00 3.97
N ALA A 75 1.88 -8.57 5.08
CA ALA A 75 3.32 -8.70 5.31
C ALA A 75 3.78 -10.15 5.28
N LYS A 76 3.04 -11.06 5.93
CA LYS A 76 3.31 -12.49 5.91
C LYS A 76 3.21 -13.08 4.49
N LYS A 77 2.18 -12.72 3.73
CA LYS A 77 1.97 -13.24 2.35
C LYS A 77 2.95 -12.68 1.33
N LEU A 78 3.43 -11.45 1.53
CA LEU A 78 4.42 -10.83 0.67
C LEU A 78 5.86 -11.18 1.05
N GLU A 79 6.07 -11.86 2.19
CA GLU A 79 7.38 -12.12 2.78
C GLU A 79 8.18 -10.82 2.94
N ARG A 80 7.51 -9.77 3.45
CA ARG A 80 8.09 -8.44 3.61
C ARG A 80 8.01 -7.92 5.04
N PRO A 81 8.93 -7.02 5.44
CA PRO A 81 8.82 -6.32 6.70
C PRO A 81 7.48 -5.60 6.84
N LEU A 82 6.90 -5.66 8.03
CA LEU A 82 5.61 -5.02 8.32
C LEU A 82 5.66 -3.50 8.08
N ASP A 83 6.77 -2.86 8.41
CA ASP A 83 6.94 -1.42 8.23
C ASP A 83 6.93 -1.02 6.76
N ASP A 84 7.59 -1.77 5.88
CA ASP A 84 7.54 -1.55 4.43
C ASP A 84 6.11 -1.65 3.89
N VAL A 85 5.36 -2.66 4.35
CA VAL A 85 3.97 -2.84 3.97
C VAL A 85 3.10 -1.68 4.47
N ARG A 86 3.32 -1.22 5.71
CA ARG A 86 2.60 -0.08 6.29
C ARG A 86 2.88 1.22 5.55
N ASP A 87 4.13 1.46 5.13
CA ASP A 87 4.48 2.62 4.33
C ASP A 87 3.79 2.61 2.96
N ILE A 88 3.70 1.42 2.34
CA ILE A 88 2.97 1.25 1.09
C ILE A 88 1.46 1.49 1.31
N LEU A 89 0.87 0.90 2.34
CA LEU A 89 -0.56 1.06 2.65
C LEU A 89 -0.90 2.51 3.02
N PHE A 90 -0.04 3.20 3.76
CA PHE A 90 -0.19 4.63 4.06
C PHE A 90 -0.17 5.48 2.79
N SER A 91 0.76 5.20 1.87
CA SER A 91 0.82 5.90 0.59
C SER A 91 -0.45 5.67 -0.24
N LEU A 92 -0.92 4.42 -0.30
CA LEU A 92 -2.16 4.06 -0.99
C LEU A 92 -3.40 4.65 -0.31
N SER A 93 -3.39 4.82 1.01
CA SER A 93 -4.56 5.25 1.76
C SER A 93 -4.92 6.73 1.56
N LYS A 94 -3.97 7.56 1.12
CA LYS A 94 -4.18 8.99 0.90
C LYS A 94 -5.11 9.32 -0.27
N ASN A 95 -5.00 8.57 -1.37
CA ASN A 95 -5.71 8.86 -2.63
C ASN A 95 -6.61 7.69 -3.04
N GLN A 96 -7.74 7.54 -2.35
CA GLN A 96 -8.66 6.40 -2.54
C GLN A 96 -10.05 6.78 -3.08
N LYS A 97 -10.32 8.08 -3.33
CA LYS A 97 -11.61 8.60 -3.83
C LYS A 97 -12.19 7.82 -5.01
N ASN A 98 -11.37 7.53 -6.03
CA ASN A 98 -11.79 6.83 -7.26
C ASN A 98 -11.45 5.32 -7.26
N LYS A 99 -11.07 4.74 -6.11
CA LYS A 99 -10.70 3.32 -6.02
C LYS A 99 -11.91 2.51 -5.58
N LYS A 100 -12.10 1.32 -6.16
CA LYS A 100 -13.20 0.42 -5.77
C LYS A 100 -13.00 -0.16 -4.37
N TRP A 101 -11.75 -0.42 -4.00
CA TRP A 101 -11.32 -0.89 -2.69
C TRP A 101 -11.13 0.25 -1.68
N LEU A 102 -10.93 -0.10 -0.40
CA LEU A 102 -10.73 0.85 0.69
C LEU A 102 -9.67 0.35 1.69
N ILE A 103 -8.80 1.25 2.12
CA ILE A 103 -7.82 1.06 3.20
C ILE A 103 -8.25 1.94 4.37
N VAL A 104 -8.47 1.31 5.51
CA VAL A 104 -8.86 1.96 6.76
C VAL A 104 -7.72 1.82 7.76
N PHE A 105 -7.41 2.90 8.46
CA PHE A 105 -6.46 2.89 9.57
C PHE A 105 -7.21 2.92 10.89
N LEU A 106 -7.04 1.88 11.71
CA LEU A 106 -7.68 1.76 13.02
C LEU A 106 -6.77 1.01 13.98
N ASN A 107 -6.68 1.43 15.25
CA ASN A 107 -5.93 0.73 16.29
C ASN A 107 -4.47 0.40 15.90
N LYS A 108 -3.76 1.37 15.30
CA LYS A 108 -2.36 1.23 14.84
C LYS A 108 -2.14 0.11 13.80
N ARG A 109 -3.18 -0.31 13.10
CA ARG A 109 -3.12 -1.27 11.99
C ARG A 109 -3.87 -0.74 10.78
N TYR A 110 -3.41 -1.15 9.61
CA TYR A 110 -4.18 -0.97 8.38
C TYR A 110 -5.03 -2.21 8.10
N ILE A 111 -6.26 -1.96 7.70
CA ILE A 111 -7.21 -2.96 7.26
C ILE A 111 -7.55 -2.63 5.81
N PHE A 112 -7.36 -3.61 4.94
CA PHE A 112 -7.74 -3.51 3.54
C PHE A 112 -9.10 -4.17 3.33
N LEU A 113 -9.99 -3.50 2.60
CA LEU A 113 -11.30 -3.99 2.19
C LEU A 113 -11.36 -4.03 0.66
N ASN A 114 -11.74 -5.18 0.11
CA ASN A 114 -11.93 -5.31 -1.33
C ASN A 114 -13.18 -4.56 -1.83
N ASP A 115 -13.35 -4.54 -3.14
CA ASP A 115 -14.49 -3.88 -3.79
C ASP A 115 -15.85 -4.46 -3.37
N SER A 116 -15.97 -5.79 -3.27
CA SER A 116 -17.21 -6.45 -2.85
C SER A 116 -17.67 -6.00 -1.46
N VAL A 117 -16.76 -5.95 -0.48
CA VAL A 117 -17.10 -5.54 0.89
C VAL A 117 -17.45 -4.06 0.95
N VAL A 118 -16.72 -3.21 0.22
CA VAL A 118 -17.00 -1.77 0.19
C VAL A 118 -18.36 -1.49 -0.44
N GLU A 119 -18.73 -2.19 -1.50
CA GLU A 119 -20.02 -2.00 -2.16
C GLU A 119 -21.17 -2.49 -1.28
N ASN A 120 -21.01 -3.66 -0.66
CA ASN A 120 -21.98 -4.17 0.31
C ASN A 120 -22.17 -3.19 1.49
N PHE A 121 -21.08 -2.62 2.01
CA PHE A 121 -21.15 -1.60 3.05
C PHE A 121 -21.97 -0.37 2.60
N LYS A 122 -21.70 0.15 1.39
CA LYS A 122 -22.45 1.29 0.85
C LYS A 122 -23.93 1.00 0.70
N GLN A 123 -24.29 -0.19 0.22
CA GLN A 123 -25.69 -0.59 0.08
C GLN A 123 -26.40 -0.60 1.44
N LEU A 124 -25.80 -1.23 2.45
CA LEU A 124 -26.36 -1.25 3.81
C LEU A 124 -26.47 0.14 4.41
N TYR A 125 -25.50 1.02 4.13
CA TYR A 125 -25.53 2.42 4.55
C TYR A 125 -26.70 3.18 3.92
N TYR A 126 -26.90 3.06 2.59
CA TYR A 126 -27.99 3.72 1.88
C TYR A 126 -29.38 3.16 2.23
N MET A 127 -29.47 1.93 2.71
CA MET A 127 -30.70 1.36 3.30
C MET A 127 -31.05 1.95 4.68
N GLY A 128 -30.23 2.86 5.21
CA GLY A 128 -30.45 3.50 6.51
C GLY A 128 -30.13 2.60 7.70
N TYR A 129 -29.32 1.54 7.51
CA TYR A 129 -28.95 0.68 8.62
C TYR A 129 -27.99 1.37 9.58
N ASN A 130 -28.19 1.12 10.87
CA ASN A 130 -27.28 1.59 11.91
C ASN A 130 -26.00 0.73 11.98
N GLU A 131 -24.97 1.23 12.65
CA GLU A 131 -23.68 0.54 12.81
C GLU A 131 -23.84 -0.91 13.33
N LYS A 132 -24.81 -1.16 14.21
CA LYS A 132 -25.11 -2.49 14.75
C LYS A 132 -25.63 -3.44 13.68
N LYS A 133 -26.63 -3.03 12.90
CA LYS A 133 -27.21 -3.84 11.81
C LYS A 133 -26.20 -4.07 10.69
N ILE A 134 -25.39 -3.05 10.37
CA ILE A 134 -24.31 -3.18 9.39
C ILE A 134 -23.28 -4.22 9.86
N LEU A 135 -22.86 -4.15 11.13
CA LEU A 135 -21.96 -5.15 11.71
C LEU A 135 -22.52 -6.56 11.59
N GLU A 136 -23.78 -6.78 11.98
CA GLU A 136 -24.43 -8.10 11.94
C GLU A 136 -24.47 -8.71 10.52
N HIS A 137 -24.68 -7.88 9.49
CA HIS A 137 -24.69 -8.34 8.10
C HIS A 137 -23.29 -8.62 7.57
N ILE A 138 -22.33 -7.71 7.83
CA ILE A 138 -20.98 -7.79 7.29
C ILE A 138 -20.15 -8.86 8.00
N GLN A 139 -20.38 -9.10 9.29
CA GLN A 139 -19.64 -10.07 10.10
C GLN A 139 -19.80 -11.51 9.61
N ARG A 140 -20.91 -11.85 8.93
CA ARG A 140 -21.14 -13.20 8.39
C ARG A 140 -20.14 -13.58 7.30
N ASN A 141 -19.74 -12.61 6.49
CA ASN A 141 -18.92 -12.85 5.29
C ASN A 141 -17.52 -12.25 5.40
N THR A 142 -17.16 -11.65 6.54
CA THR A 142 -15.91 -10.92 6.70
C THR A 142 -15.32 -11.05 8.10
N ARG A 143 -14.06 -10.62 8.27
CA ARG A 143 -13.33 -10.65 9.54
C ARG A 143 -13.54 -9.40 10.41
N ILE A 144 -14.51 -8.53 10.09
CA ILE A 144 -14.84 -7.36 10.93
C ILE A 144 -15.53 -7.85 12.20
N LYS A 145 -15.06 -7.38 13.36
CA LYS A 145 -15.50 -7.87 14.67
C LYS A 145 -16.17 -6.81 15.53
N SER A 146 -16.03 -5.53 15.18
CA SER A 146 -16.43 -4.45 16.09
C SER A 146 -17.17 -3.30 15.41
N ARG A 147 -18.01 -2.63 16.19
CA ARG A 147 -18.66 -1.37 15.76
C ARG A 147 -17.64 -0.27 15.48
N ALA A 148 -16.52 -0.26 16.22
CA ALA A 148 -15.43 0.67 15.98
C ALA A 148 -14.83 0.51 14.56
N GLU A 149 -14.74 -0.72 14.05
CA GLU A 149 -14.31 -0.98 12.67
C GLU A 149 -15.32 -0.48 11.64
N ILE A 150 -16.61 -0.72 11.87
CA ILE A 150 -17.70 -0.18 11.03
C ILE A 150 -17.66 1.34 10.99
N LYS A 151 -17.54 1.99 12.15
CA LYS A 151 -17.45 3.44 12.26
C LYS A 151 -16.20 3.99 11.56
N ALA A 152 -15.06 3.30 11.67
CA ALA A 152 -13.84 3.69 10.97
C ALA A 152 -13.98 3.59 9.44
N ILE A 153 -14.70 2.57 8.95
CA ILE A 153 -15.03 2.42 7.52
C ILE A 153 -15.92 3.58 7.06
N GLU A 154 -17.00 3.88 7.80
CA GLU A 154 -17.90 5.01 7.51
C GLU A 154 -17.12 6.32 7.42
N LEU A 155 -16.34 6.66 8.46
CA LEU A 155 -15.53 7.87 8.51
C LEU A 155 -14.53 7.95 7.36
N THR A 156 -13.87 6.83 7.02
CA THR A 156 -12.91 6.82 5.92
C THR A 156 -13.59 7.03 4.57
N LEU A 157 -14.78 6.46 4.36
CA LEU A 157 -15.56 6.65 3.13
C LEU A 157 -16.07 8.09 2.99
N VAL A 158 -16.56 8.68 4.09
CA VAL A 158 -16.96 10.10 4.13
C VAL A 158 -15.77 11.00 3.83
N ASN A 159 -14.63 10.80 4.50
CA ASN A 159 -13.42 11.60 4.29
C ASN A 159 -12.83 11.51 2.87
N GLN A 160 -13.25 10.52 2.09
CA GLN A 160 -12.84 10.34 0.69
C GLN A 160 -13.93 10.78 -0.29
N ASP A 161 -14.99 11.46 0.17
CA ASP A 161 -16.19 11.85 -0.59
C ASP A 161 -16.88 10.67 -1.30
N ARG A 162 -16.81 9.47 -0.70
CA ARG A 162 -17.41 8.24 -1.27
C ARG A 162 -18.76 7.88 -0.65
N LEU A 163 -19.15 8.61 0.39
CA LEU A 163 -20.45 8.58 1.06
C LEU A 163 -20.84 10.01 1.43
N ASN A 164 -22.07 10.40 1.13
CA ASN A 164 -22.63 11.67 1.58
C ASN A 164 -23.36 11.46 2.92
N ILE A 165 -23.03 12.29 3.90
CA ILE A 165 -23.78 12.39 5.16
C ILE A 165 -25.06 13.19 4.86
N ASN A 166 -25.98 12.62 4.09
CA ASN A 166 -27.37 13.07 4.09
C ASN A 166 -28.19 12.02 4.83
N LYS A 167 -27.97 11.94 6.15
CA LYS A 167 -28.97 11.38 7.06
C LYS A 167 -30.09 12.41 7.13
N LYS A 168 -31.18 12.15 6.41
CA LYS A 168 -32.48 12.75 6.71
C LYS A 168 -33.10 12.02 7.88
#